data_AF-A0A2I0DUD2-F1
#
_entry.id   AF-A0A2I0DUD2-F1
#
_cell.length_a   1.000
_cell.length_b   1.000
_cell.length_c   1.000
_cell.angle_alpha   90.00
_cell.angle_beta   90.00
_cell.angle_gamma   90.00
#
_symmetry.space_group_name_H-M   'P 1'
#
loop_
_entity.id
_entity.type
_entity.pdbx_description
1 polymer ?
#
loop_
_entity_poly.entity_id
_entity_poly.type
_entity_poly.pdbx_seq_one_letter_code
_entity_poly.pdbx_strand_id
1 'polypeptide(L)'
;MIEHQQNNPLHGLKLETMVTELVEFYDWKILYAAIRLECFNSNPSMPACNKFLKKTEWARERVEAFYLYRFKRMPKGSESQFDLKPRERGFADGIVPRKPQELTIELIEEMRVKATADYEAMKQNKGSRPSYGKDKPKAQDSYAQNSRKDSNRPAPSQDPTNPWGK
;
A
#
# COMPACT_ATOMS: atom_id res chain seq x y z
N MET A 1 -6.87 -6.73 19.21
CA MET A 1 -8.25 -6.20 19.30
C MET A 1 -8.39 -5.06 18.30
N ILE A 2 -9.47 -5.08 17.53
CA ILE A 2 -9.77 -4.19 16.39
C ILE A 2 -10.53 -2.94 16.89
N GLU A 3 -10.30 -2.50 18.13
CA GLU A 3 -11.07 -1.40 18.74
C GLU A 3 -10.69 -0.01 18.17
N HIS A 4 -9.54 0.10 17.49
CA HIS A 4 -9.08 1.36 16.88
C HIS A 4 -9.50 1.57 15.41
N GLN A 5 -10.22 0.63 14.79
CA GLN A 5 -10.71 0.81 13.42
C GLN A 5 -11.75 1.93 13.30
N GLN A 6 -12.52 2.19 14.36
CA GLN A 6 -13.56 3.22 14.39
C GLN A 6 -12.98 4.64 14.19
N ASN A 7 -11.71 4.86 14.56
CA ASN A 7 -11.03 6.15 14.43
C ASN A 7 -10.48 6.41 13.02
N ASN A 8 -10.69 5.50 12.07
CA ASN A 8 -10.26 5.71 10.71
C ASN A 8 -11.17 6.71 9.98
N PRO A 9 -10.64 7.84 9.43
CA PRO A 9 -11.44 8.80 8.67
C PRO A 9 -12.14 8.21 7.43
N LEU A 10 -11.73 7.01 6.98
CA LEU A 10 -12.37 6.29 5.88
C LEU A 10 -13.57 5.45 6.34
N HIS A 11 -13.78 5.27 7.65
CA HIS A 11 -14.89 4.48 8.17
C HIS A 11 -16.22 5.18 7.85
N GLY A 12 -17.12 4.49 7.13
CA GLY A 12 -18.39 5.08 6.67
C GLY A 12 -18.29 6.07 5.51
N LEU A 13 -17.08 6.44 5.06
CA LEU A 13 -16.90 7.37 3.95
C LEU A 13 -17.18 6.70 2.60
N LYS A 14 -18.13 7.26 1.85
CA LYS A 14 -18.45 6.83 0.49
C LYS A 14 -17.30 7.16 -0.46
N LEU A 15 -17.03 6.25 -1.40
CA LEU A 15 -15.99 6.41 -2.42
C LEU A 15 -16.22 7.67 -3.28
N GLU A 16 -17.47 7.96 -3.62
CA GLU A 16 -17.85 9.16 -4.38
C GLU A 16 -17.46 10.43 -3.63
N THR A 17 -17.86 10.55 -2.36
CA THR A 17 -17.52 11.70 -1.50
C THR A 17 -16.02 11.90 -1.37
N MET A 18 -15.28 10.81 -1.15
CA MET A 18 -13.81 10.87 -1.06
C MET A 18 -13.17 11.42 -2.34
N VAL A 19 -13.62 10.96 -3.51
CA VAL A 19 -13.09 11.43 -4.80
C VAL A 19 -13.50 12.88 -5.04
N THR A 20 -14.73 13.28 -4.69
CA THR A 20 -15.19 14.67 -4.81
C THR A 20 -14.29 15.60 -4.00
N GLU A 21 -14.05 15.30 -2.71
CA GLU A 21 -13.19 16.12 -1.84
C GLU A 21 -11.75 16.25 -2.40
N LEU A 22 -11.22 15.17 -2.98
CA LEU A 22 -9.89 15.19 -3.58
C LEU A 22 -9.84 16.06 -4.82
N VAL A 23 -10.85 15.98 -5.69
CA VAL A 23 -10.92 16.75 -6.94
C VAL A 23 -11.15 18.22 -6.64
N GLU A 24 -12.01 18.56 -5.68
CA GLU A 24 -12.27 19.95 -5.28
C GLU A 24 -11.03 20.63 -4.73
N PHE A 25 -10.14 19.91 -4.05
CA PHE A 25 -8.93 20.49 -3.47
C PHE A 25 -7.70 20.47 -4.42
N TYR A 26 -7.53 19.40 -5.21
CA TYR A 26 -6.31 19.20 -6.01
C TYR A 26 -6.51 19.32 -7.52
N ASP A 27 -7.73 19.29 -8.03
CA ASP A 27 -8.00 19.07 -9.46
C ASP A 27 -7.49 17.73 -10.03
N TRP A 28 -8.02 17.37 -11.19
CA TRP A 28 -7.69 16.13 -11.89
C TRP A 28 -6.20 16.01 -12.27
N LYS A 29 -5.58 17.11 -12.72
CA LYS A 29 -4.19 17.12 -13.22
C LYS A 29 -3.19 16.81 -12.11
N ILE A 30 -3.34 17.41 -10.93
CA ILE A 30 -2.43 17.17 -9.80
C ILE A 30 -2.65 15.76 -9.25
N LEU A 31 -3.89 15.29 -9.17
CA LEU A 31 -4.19 13.91 -8.78
C LEU A 31 -3.55 12.89 -9.72
N TYR A 32 -3.58 13.15 -11.04
CA TYR A 32 -2.87 12.32 -12.01
C TYR A 32 -1.35 12.39 -11.83
N ALA A 33 -0.78 13.58 -11.63
CA ALA A 33 0.66 13.72 -11.39
C ALA A 33 1.12 12.95 -10.13
N ALA A 34 0.33 13.04 -9.05
CA ALA A 34 0.63 12.44 -7.75
C ALA A 34 0.42 10.92 -7.75
N ILE A 35 -0.75 10.47 -8.21
CA ILE A 35 -1.14 9.06 -8.11
C ILE A 35 -0.77 8.33 -9.42
N ARG A 36 -0.92 8.94 -10.60
CA ARG A 36 -0.79 8.28 -11.92
C ARG A 36 -1.78 7.13 -12.10
N LEU A 37 -3.06 7.42 -11.89
CA LEU A 37 -4.15 6.52 -12.27
C LEU A 37 -4.85 7.07 -13.50
N GLU A 38 -5.06 6.23 -14.51
CA GLU A 38 -5.56 6.68 -15.81
C GLU A 38 -6.98 7.27 -15.75
N CYS A 39 -7.78 6.90 -14.74
CA CYS A 39 -9.10 7.49 -14.53
C CYS A 39 -9.07 9.01 -14.30
N PHE A 40 -7.94 9.57 -13.85
CA PHE A 40 -7.77 11.02 -13.63
C PHE A 40 -7.23 11.76 -14.86
N ASN A 41 -6.86 11.04 -15.92
CA ASN A 41 -6.25 11.62 -17.13
C ASN A 41 -7.14 11.42 -18.37
N SER A 42 -7.59 10.19 -18.61
CA SER A 42 -8.44 9.87 -19.76
C SER A 42 -9.90 10.20 -19.47
N ASN A 43 -10.38 11.32 -20.03
CA ASN A 43 -11.75 11.83 -19.87
C ASN A 43 -12.22 11.83 -18.40
N PRO A 44 -11.56 12.62 -17.53
CA PRO A 44 -11.82 12.60 -16.10
C PRO A 44 -13.28 12.98 -15.84
N SER A 45 -14.04 12.03 -15.31
CA SER A 45 -15.41 12.25 -14.86
C SER A 45 -15.66 11.46 -13.58
N MET A 46 -16.44 12.05 -12.67
CA MET A 46 -16.86 11.41 -11.42
C MET A 46 -17.45 10.00 -11.61
N PRO A 47 -18.43 9.77 -12.51
CA PRO A 47 -19.00 8.44 -12.70
C PRO A 47 -17.99 7.42 -13.26
N ALA A 48 -17.12 7.83 -14.18
CA ALA A 48 -16.10 6.94 -14.74
C ALA A 48 -15.05 6.55 -13.69
N CYS A 49 -14.56 7.52 -12.91
CA CYS A 49 -13.61 7.27 -11.81
C CYS A 49 -14.18 6.32 -10.77
N ASN A 50 -15.42 6.58 -10.33
CA ASN A 50 -16.08 5.72 -9.35
C ASN A 50 -16.30 4.29 -9.88
N LYS A 51 -16.73 4.15 -11.15
CA LYS A 51 -16.86 2.83 -11.78
C LYS A 51 -15.51 2.10 -11.88
N PHE A 52 -14.43 2.82 -12.19
CA PHE A 52 -13.08 2.26 -12.25
C PHE A 52 -12.59 1.80 -10.87
N LEU A 53 -12.66 2.67 -9.86
CA LEU A 53 -12.24 2.37 -8.48
C LEU A 53 -13.13 1.29 -7.83
N LYS A 54 -14.38 1.12 -8.28
CA LYS A 54 -15.24 -0.01 -7.89
C LYS A 54 -14.71 -1.35 -8.40
N LYS A 55 -14.18 -1.40 -9.62
CA LYS A 55 -13.66 -2.63 -10.25
C LYS A 55 -12.21 -2.94 -9.87
N THR A 56 -11.40 -1.91 -9.63
CA THR A 56 -9.95 -2.04 -9.45
C THR A 56 -9.58 -1.75 -8.00
N GLU A 57 -9.55 -2.81 -7.18
CA GLU A 57 -9.36 -2.69 -5.73
C GLU A 57 -8.02 -2.04 -5.35
N TRP A 58 -6.90 -2.49 -5.94
CA TRP A 58 -5.58 -1.90 -5.67
C TRP A 58 -5.53 -0.40 -5.98
N ALA A 59 -6.28 0.06 -7.00
CA ALA A 59 -6.35 1.47 -7.36
C ALA A 59 -7.15 2.26 -6.31
N ARG A 60 -8.24 1.68 -5.81
CA ARG A 60 -9.01 2.22 -4.69
C ARG A 60 -8.15 2.36 -3.43
N GLU A 61 -7.44 1.30 -3.05
CA GLU A 61 -6.53 1.33 -1.90
C GLU A 61 -5.47 2.42 -2.05
N ARG A 62 -4.96 2.63 -3.27
CA ARG A 62 -3.97 3.68 -3.52
C ARG A 62 -4.55 5.09 -3.34
N VAL A 63 -5.79 5.32 -3.78
CA VAL A 63 -6.50 6.59 -3.56
C VAL A 63 -6.83 6.78 -2.08
N GLU A 64 -7.24 5.73 -1.38
CA GLU A 64 -7.54 5.77 0.06
C GLU A 64 -6.29 6.07 0.91
N ALA A 65 -5.16 5.43 0.57
CA ALA A 65 -3.88 5.73 1.20
C ALA A 65 -3.45 7.18 0.94
N PHE A 66 -3.64 7.68 -0.29
CA PHE A 66 -3.39 9.09 -0.61
C PHE A 66 -4.28 10.02 0.23
N TYR A 67 -5.57 9.72 0.34
CA TYR A 67 -6.52 10.49 1.13
C TYR A 67 -6.10 10.55 2.61
N LEU A 68 -5.71 9.43 3.21
CA LEU A 68 -5.26 9.40 4.61
C LEU A 68 -3.99 10.23 4.85
N TYR A 69 -2.95 10.03 4.05
CA TYR A 69 -1.63 10.58 4.35
C TYR A 69 -1.36 11.96 3.75
N ARG A 70 -1.98 12.28 2.61
CA ARG A 70 -1.80 13.59 1.93
C ARG A 70 -2.93 14.55 2.26
N PHE A 71 -4.18 14.09 2.22
CA PHE A 71 -5.35 14.95 2.42
C PHE A 71 -5.73 15.11 3.90
N LYS A 72 -5.80 14.02 4.68
CA LYS A 72 -6.08 14.08 6.13
C LYS A 72 -4.82 14.16 7.00
N ARG A 73 -3.64 13.97 6.39
CA ARG A 73 -2.30 14.01 7.02
C ARG A 73 -2.22 13.20 8.32
N MET A 74 -2.81 12.01 8.29
CA MET A 74 -2.80 11.07 9.40
C MET A 74 -1.37 10.53 9.63
N PRO A 75 -0.96 10.19 10.87
CA PRO A 75 0.31 9.53 11.11
C PRO A 75 0.40 8.21 10.35
N LYS A 76 1.61 7.88 9.92
CA LYS A 76 1.92 6.61 9.29
C LYS A 76 1.79 5.47 10.31
N GLY A 77 1.19 4.36 9.89
CA GLY A 77 1.05 3.19 10.75
C GLY A 77 2.38 2.50 11.05
N SER A 78 2.35 1.50 11.95
CA SER A 78 3.47 0.56 12.14
C SER A 78 3.66 -0.34 10.92
N GLU A 79 4.80 -1.02 10.82
CA GLU A 79 5.08 -1.97 9.72
C GLU A 79 3.96 -3.01 9.55
N SER A 80 3.52 -3.62 10.64
CA SER A 80 2.39 -4.57 10.67
C SER A 80 1.06 -3.96 10.21
N GLN A 81 0.86 -2.65 10.35
CA GLN A 81 -0.34 -1.96 9.87
C GLN A 81 -0.28 -1.64 8.38
N PHE A 82 0.92 -1.58 7.79
CA PHE A 82 1.06 -1.35 6.35
C PHE A 82 0.63 -2.55 5.52
N ASP A 83 0.75 -3.77 6.06
CA ASP A 83 0.25 -5.00 5.43
C ASP A 83 -1.28 -5.03 5.34
N LEU A 84 -1.96 -4.30 6.23
CA LEU A 84 -3.42 -4.17 6.21
C LEU A 84 -3.89 -3.14 5.18
N LYS A 85 -5.11 -3.35 4.68
CA LYS A 85 -5.75 -2.41 3.75
C LYS A 85 -5.97 -1.05 4.43
N PRO A 86 -5.96 0.07 3.68
CA PRO A 86 -6.14 1.41 4.25
C PRO A 86 -7.40 1.58 5.12
N ARG A 87 -8.52 0.93 4.78
CA ARG A 87 -9.76 0.94 5.59
C ARG A 87 -9.68 0.07 6.85
N GLU A 88 -8.82 -0.93 6.85
CA GLU A 88 -8.68 -1.87 7.97
C GLU A 88 -7.69 -1.35 9.03
N ARG A 89 -6.92 -0.31 8.70
CA ARG A 89 -6.00 0.35 9.62
C ARG A 89 -6.78 1.12 10.68
N GLY A 90 -6.35 0.98 11.93
CA GLY A 90 -6.84 1.79 13.04
C GLY A 90 -5.85 2.89 13.42
N PHE A 91 -6.34 3.97 14.01
CA PHE A 91 -5.52 5.06 14.56
C PHE A 91 -5.80 5.20 16.06
N ALA A 92 -4.79 5.66 16.80
CA ALA A 92 -4.94 5.92 18.23
C ALA A 92 -6.00 7.00 18.49
N ASP A 93 -6.63 6.92 19.66
CA ASP A 93 -7.66 7.86 20.08
C ASP A 93 -7.10 9.30 20.19
N GLY A 94 -7.92 10.30 19.86
CA GLY A 94 -7.56 11.71 19.96
C GLY A 94 -6.73 12.27 18.79
N ILE A 95 -6.40 11.45 17.78
CA ILE A 95 -5.75 11.95 16.56
C ILE A 95 -6.81 12.57 15.64
N VAL A 96 -6.68 13.87 15.40
CA VAL A 96 -7.59 14.62 14.53
C VAL A 96 -6.95 14.82 13.15
N PRO A 97 -7.70 14.66 12.04
CA PRO A 97 -7.22 15.02 10.72
C PRO A 97 -6.71 16.47 10.63
N ARG A 98 -5.60 16.67 9.95
CA ARG A 98 -5.05 18.01 9.70
C ARG A 98 -5.52 18.52 8.33
N LYS A 99 -5.27 19.80 8.07
CA LYS A 99 -5.52 20.43 6.77
C LYS A 99 -4.78 19.68 5.65
N PRO A 100 -5.36 19.55 4.44
CA PRO A 100 -4.71 18.90 3.31
C PRO A 100 -3.34 19.49 2.99
N GLN A 101 -2.42 18.65 2.54
CA GLN A 101 -1.14 19.10 2.06
C GLN A 101 -1.29 19.71 0.67
N GLU A 102 -0.86 20.94 0.47
CA GLU A 102 -0.79 21.55 -0.86
C GLU A 102 0.23 20.80 -1.74
N LEU A 103 -0.17 20.48 -2.96
CA LEU A 103 0.66 19.79 -3.94
C LEU A 103 0.61 20.56 -5.26
N THR A 104 1.77 21.02 -5.73
CA THR A 104 1.93 21.53 -7.09
C THR A 104 2.52 20.44 -7.98
N ILE A 105 2.29 20.54 -9.29
CA ILE A 105 2.85 19.58 -10.27
C ILE A 105 4.38 19.59 -10.19
N GLU A 106 4.97 20.78 -10.10
CA GLU A 106 6.41 20.99 -9.95
C GLU A 106 6.96 20.31 -8.70
N LEU A 107 6.32 20.49 -7.54
CA LEU A 107 6.75 19.86 -6.30
C LEU A 107 6.67 18.32 -6.39
N ILE A 108 5.65 17.78 -7.05
CA ILE A 108 5.53 16.33 -7.26
C ILE A 108 6.67 15.83 -8.16
N GLU A 109 7.05 16.59 -9.18
CA GLU A 109 8.14 16.26 -10.09
C GLU A 109 9.50 16.32 -9.38
N GLU A 110 9.76 17.37 -8.60
CA GLU A 110 10.93 17.48 -7.72
C GLU A 110 11.03 16.31 -6.75
N MET A 111 9.92 15.95 -6.08
CA MET A 111 9.89 14.79 -5.17
C MET A 111 10.28 13.49 -5.90
N ARG A 112 9.87 13.34 -7.16
CA ARG A 112 10.21 12.17 -7.97
C ARG A 112 11.67 12.18 -8.39
N VAL A 113 12.19 13.31 -8.87
CA VAL A 113 13.60 13.48 -9.25
C VAL A 113 14.51 13.20 -8.05
N LYS A 114 14.15 13.73 -6.88
CA LYS A 114 14.86 13.45 -5.63
C LYS A 114 14.83 11.97 -5.28
N ALA A 115 13.65 11.33 -5.32
CA ALA A 115 13.52 9.90 -5.03
C ALA A 115 14.32 9.03 -6.01
N THR A 116 14.39 9.40 -7.30
CA THR A 116 15.23 8.69 -8.28
C THR A 116 16.71 8.89 -8.00
N ALA A 117 17.15 10.09 -7.67
CA ALA A 117 18.54 10.38 -7.32
C ALA A 117 18.97 9.64 -6.04
N ASP A 118 18.13 9.62 -5.00
CA ASP A 118 18.38 8.89 -3.75
C ASP A 118 18.49 7.37 -4.02
N TYR A 119 17.60 6.83 -4.86
CA TYR A 119 17.65 5.43 -5.29
C TYR A 119 18.94 5.12 -6.07
N GLU A 120 19.34 5.99 -6.99
CA GLU A 120 20.59 5.83 -7.76
C GLU A 120 21.81 5.89 -6.86
N ALA A 121 21.89 6.85 -5.94
CA ALA A 121 22.97 6.95 -4.96
C ALA A 121 23.06 5.68 -4.09
N MET A 122 21.91 5.19 -3.60
CA MET A 122 21.85 3.95 -2.82
C MET A 122 22.25 2.71 -3.66
N LYS A 123 21.94 2.70 -4.96
CA LYS A 123 22.33 1.63 -5.88
C LYS A 123 23.84 1.64 -6.15
N GLN A 124 24.46 2.81 -6.31
CA GLN A 124 25.91 2.93 -6.49
C GLN A 124 26.67 2.51 -5.22
N ASN A 125 26.10 2.77 -4.03
CA ASN A 125 26.70 2.38 -2.75
C ASN A 125 26.47 0.88 -2.36
N LYS A 126 26.00 0.04 -3.30
CA LYS A 126 25.64 -1.37 -3.05
C LYS A 126 26.85 -2.26 -2.67
N GLY A 127 28.08 -1.78 -2.84
CA GLY A 127 29.31 -2.43 -2.36
C GLY A 127 29.59 -2.30 -0.85
N SER A 128 28.93 -1.37 -0.14
CA SER A 128 29.10 -1.16 1.32
C SER A 128 27.86 -1.56 2.14
N ARG A 129 26.96 -2.38 1.58
CA ARG A 129 25.89 -2.97 2.40
C ARG A 129 26.56 -3.80 3.50
N PRO A 130 26.28 -3.57 4.81
CA PRO A 130 26.67 -4.53 5.81
C PRO A 130 26.05 -5.86 5.41
N SER A 131 26.90 -6.83 5.08
CA SER A 131 26.48 -8.22 4.93
C SER A 131 25.83 -8.56 6.26
N TYR A 132 24.50 -8.67 6.30
CA TYR A 132 23.86 -9.27 7.45
C TYR A 132 24.40 -10.70 7.48
N GLY A 133 25.38 -10.93 8.36
CA GLY A 133 26.01 -12.22 8.53
C GLY A 133 24.92 -13.28 8.67
N LYS A 134 25.16 -14.44 8.07
CA LYS A 134 24.32 -15.64 8.21
C LYS A 134 24.19 -16.09 9.67
N ASP A 135 24.85 -15.41 10.60
CA ASP A 135 24.97 -15.71 12.03
C ASP A 135 23.88 -15.05 12.89
N LYS A 136 22.82 -14.47 12.31
CA LYS A 136 21.62 -14.22 13.12
C LYS A 136 21.08 -15.58 13.60
N PRO A 137 21.03 -15.86 14.92
CA PRO A 137 20.32 -17.04 15.40
C PRO A 137 18.89 -16.90 14.89
N LYS A 138 18.42 -17.92 14.18
CA LYS A 138 17.04 -18.03 13.72
C LYS A 138 16.16 -17.81 14.96
N ALA A 139 15.52 -16.65 15.05
CA ALA A 139 14.60 -16.38 16.15
C ALA A 139 13.64 -17.57 16.20
N GLN A 140 13.60 -18.26 17.34
CA GLN A 140 12.61 -19.29 17.59
C GLN A 140 11.28 -18.57 17.76
N ASP A 141 10.68 -18.16 16.64
CA ASP A 141 9.29 -17.75 16.61
C ASP A 141 8.47 -18.99 16.99
N SER A 142 7.99 -19.00 18.22
CA SER A 142 7.16 -20.05 18.84
C SER A 142 5.81 -20.25 18.13
N TYR A 143 5.54 -19.52 17.04
CA TYR A 143 4.38 -19.72 16.18
C TYR A 143 4.62 -20.74 15.04
N ALA A 144 5.86 -21.21 14.85
CA ALA A 144 6.20 -22.23 13.84
C ALA A 144 6.21 -23.67 14.40
N GLN A 145 5.56 -23.94 15.53
CA GLN A 145 5.46 -25.28 16.14
C GLN A 145 4.23 -26.08 15.71
N ASN A 146 3.80 -25.98 14.45
CA ASN A 146 2.73 -26.87 13.96
C ASN A 146 2.88 -27.34 12.51
N SER A 147 4.10 -27.67 12.10
CA SER A 147 4.31 -28.59 10.98
C SER A 147 4.79 -29.92 11.57
N ARG A 148 3.83 -30.81 11.87
CA ARG A 148 4.13 -32.21 12.12
C ARG A 148 4.76 -32.76 10.83
N LYS A 149 6.02 -33.14 10.96
CA LYS A 149 6.82 -33.85 9.97
C LYS A 149 6.13 -35.20 9.72
N ASP A 150 5.26 -35.28 8.72
CA ASP A 150 4.70 -36.55 8.26
C ASP A 150 5.82 -37.30 7.51
N SER A 151 6.49 -38.19 8.25
CA SER A 151 7.62 -38.98 7.76
C SER A 151 7.20 -40.19 6.94
N ASN A 152 5.96 -40.24 6.42
CA ASN A 152 5.45 -41.40 5.68
C ASN A 152 4.82 -41.07 4.31
N ARG A 153 5.29 -40.01 3.63
CA ARG A 153 4.87 -39.74 2.25
C ARG A 153 5.77 -40.53 1.27
N PRO A 154 5.23 -41.46 0.46
CA PRO A 154 6.04 -42.17 -0.54
C PRO A 154 6.58 -41.21 -1.60
N ALA A 155 7.73 -41.54 -2.17
CA ALA A 155 8.37 -40.73 -3.21
C ALA A 155 7.49 -40.65 -4.48
N PRO A 156 7.50 -39.52 -5.19
CA PRO A 156 6.70 -39.35 -6.40
C PRO A 156 7.15 -40.34 -7.50
N SER A 157 6.17 -40.97 -8.16
CA SER A 157 6.40 -41.92 -9.25
C SER A 157 7.10 -41.25 -10.44
N GLN A 158 8.11 -41.93 -11.01
CA GLN A 158 8.87 -41.49 -12.18
C GLN A 158 8.34 -42.14 -13.48
N ASP A 159 7.04 -42.41 -13.56
CA ASP A 159 6.42 -42.92 -14.79
C ASP A 159 6.14 -41.74 -15.75
N PRO A 160 6.75 -41.71 -16.95
CA PRO A 160 6.57 -40.63 -17.91
C PRO A 160 5.17 -40.54 -18.51
N THR A 161 4.28 -41.51 -18.22
CA THR A 161 2.91 -41.56 -18.75
C THR A 161 1.85 -41.05 -17.77
N ASN A 162 2.23 -40.64 -16.56
CA ASN A 162 1.32 -40.09 -15.55
C ASN A 162 1.73 -38.66 -15.14
N PRO A 163 1.26 -37.61 -15.82
CA PRO A 163 1.73 -36.24 -15.60
C PRO A 163 1.22 -35.60 -14.29
N TRP A 164 0.35 -36.28 -13.55
CA TRP A 164 -0.27 -35.76 -12.33
C TRP A 164 -0.18 -36.74 -11.15
N GLY A 165 0.91 -37.51 -11.07
CA GLY A 165 1.16 -38.47 -9.99
C GLY A 165 0.77 -37.92 -8.62
N LYS A 166 -0.14 -38.60 -7.93
CA LYS A 166 -0.45 -38.28 -6.52
C LYS A 166 0.75 -38.55 -5.62
#